data_AF-A0A5P2BZA0-F1
#
_entry.id   AF-A0A5P2BZA0-F1
#
_cell.length_a   1.000
_cell.length_b   1.000
_cell.length_c   1.000
_cell.angle_alpha   90.00
_cell.angle_beta   90.00
_cell.angle_gamma   90.00
#
_symmetry.space_group_name_H-M   'P 1'
#
loop_
_entity.id
_entity.type
_entity.pdbx_description
1 polymer ?
#
loop_
_entity_poly.entity_id
_entity_poly.type
_entity_poly.pdbx_seq_one_letter_code
_entity_poly.pdbx_strand_id
1 'polypeptide(L)'
;MAEIVPLAHAVILATTLFSPMADLEQTSAQPMSRHRALYLITLLALALGLTALPLLAGATSEVFVSAARNVIGYLGLGMLSARLFGSGLAWLLPLGMFGPTLLLGVGSDNTPEPWAWSLHPSTHTPAMITAVLLWAAGACASATAGPRQSERAEQN
;
A
#
# COMPACT_ATOMS: atom_id res chain seq x y z
N MET A 1 16.33 2.15 -13.58
CA MET A 1 17.05 1.35 -12.56
C MET A 1 16.88 1.87 -11.13
N ALA A 2 16.61 3.17 -10.90
CA ALA A 2 16.43 3.75 -9.56
C ALA A 2 15.05 3.48 -8.90
N GLU A 3 14.05 3.03 -9.66
CA GLU A 3 12.67 2.84 -9.17
C GLU A 3 12.38 1.46 -8.55
N ILE A 4 13.28 0.49 -8.73
CA ILE A 4 13.10 -0.88 -8.24
C ILE A 4 13.39 -0.95 -6.73
N VAL A 5 14.29 -0.09 -6.26
CA VAL A 5 14.76 -0.08 -4.86
C VAL A 5 13.62 0.27 -3.88
N PRO A 6 12.82 1.33 -4.07
CA PRO A 6 11.71 1.65 -3.17
C PRO A 6 10.62 0.58 -3.16
N LEU A 7 10.35 -0.04 -4.31
CA LEU A 7 9.31 -1.05 -4.47
C LEU A 7 9.67 -2.34 -3.73
N ALA A 8 10.94 -2.76 -3.80
CA ALA A 8 11.44 -3.90 -3.05
C ALA A 8 11.31 -3.69 -1.53
N HIS A 9 11.61 -2.49 -1.01
CA HIS A 9 11.45 -2.19 0.41
C HIS A 9 9.99 -2.21 0.84
N ALA A 10 9.09 -1.62 0.05
CA ALA A 10 7.65 -1.62 0.33
C ALA A 10 7.07 -3.04 0.33
N VAL A 11 7.49 -3.89 -0.61
CA VAL A 11 7.04 -5.29 -0.69
C VAL A 11 7.60 -6.12 0.48
N ILE A 12 8.88 -5.97 0.83
CA ILE A 12 9.51 -6.69 1.94
C ILE A 12 8.86 -6.30 3.29
N LEU A 13 8.56 -5.01 3.48
CA LEU A 13 7.85 -4.53 4.66
C LEU A 13 6.38 -4.98 4.71
N ALA A 14 5.71 -5.03 3.57
CA ALA A 14 4.35 -5.59 3.48
C ALA A 14 4.32 -7.10 3.77
N THR A 15 5.37 -7.85 3.39
CA THR A 15 5.47 -9.29 3.70
C THR A 15 5.80 -9.57 5.16
N THR A 16 6.56 -8.69 5.82
CA THR A 16 6.85 -8.81 7.27
C THR A 16 5.65 -8.38 8.12
N LEU A 17 4.75 -7.55 7.57
CA LEU A 17 3.49 -7.13 8.19
C LEU A 17 2.50 -8.28 8.45
N PHE A 18 2.58 -9.34 7.63
CA PHE A 18 1.69 -10.50 7.72
C PHE A 18 2.28 -11.65 8.55
N SER A 19 3.26 -11.35 9.39
CA SER A 19 3.69 -12.20 10.50
C SER A 19 2.70 -12.05 11.68
N PRO A 20 2.46 -13.10 12.47
CA PRO A 20 1.16 -13.57 12.98
C PRO A 20 0.56 -12.69 14.10
N MET A 21 0.13 -11.48 13.77
CA MET A 21 -0.63 -10.64 14.72
C MET A 21 -2.11 -11.07 14.83
N ALA A 22 -2.59 -11.91 13.90
CA ALA A 22 -3.96 -12.43 13.89
C ALA A 22 -4.28 -13.31 15.12
N ASP A 23 -3.29 -14.09 15.61
CA ASP A 23 -3.47 -14.95 16.79
C ASP A 23 -3.61 -14.15 18.10
N LEU A 24 -3.07 -12.93 18.17
CA LEU A 24 -3.18 -12.06 19.35
C LEU A 24 -4.50 -11.28 19.39
N GLU A 25 -5.14 -11.06 18.22
CA GLU A 25 -6.47 -10.42 18.15
C GLU A 25 -7.61 -11.35 18.58
N GLN A 26 -7.41 -12.68 18.57
CA GLN A 26 -8.45 -13.65 18.91
C GLN A 26 -8.77 -13.71 20.42
N THR A 27 -7.96 -13.08 21.27
CA THR A 27 -8.10 -13.09 22.75
C THR A 27 -8.49 -11.74 23.37
N SER A 28 -8.71 -10.70 22.57
CA SER A 28 -8.86 -9.34 23.08
C SER A 28 -10.32 -8.90 23.26
N ALA A 29 -10.66 -8.46 24.47
CA ALA A 29 -12.00 -8.03 24.86
C ALA A 29 -12.33 -6.53 24.55
N GLN A 30 -11.45 -5.81 23.85
CA GLN A 30 -11.56 -4.37 23.59
C GLN A 30 -11.78 -4.06 22.10
N PRO A 31 -12.42 -2.91 21.76
CA PRO A 31 -12.62 -2.49 20.38
C PRO A 31 -11.27 -2.16 19.72
N MET A 32 -10.73 -3.15 19.00
CA MET A 32 -9.40 -3.14 18.35
C MET A 32 -9.24 -2.11 17.22
N SER A 33 -10.31 -1.41 16.83
CA SER A 33 -10.29 -0.50 15.67
C SER A 33 -9.32 0.67 15.84
N ARG A 34 -9.15 1.18 17.06
CA ARG A 34 -8.19 2.27 17.36
C ARG A 34 -6.74 1.81 17.28
N HIS A 35 -6.43 0.64 17.82
CA HIS A 35 -5.08 0.07 17.77
C HIS A 35 -4.68 -0.24 16.33
N ARG A 36 -5.63 -0.76 15.55
CA ARG A 36 -5.45 -1.05 14.14
C ARG A 36 -5.29 0.21 13.29
N ALA A 37 -6.03 1.28 13.57
CA ALA A 37 -5.82 2.57 12.92
C ALA A 37 -4.42 3.15 13.26
N LEU A 38 -4.02 3.11 14.53
CA LEU A 38 -2.69 3.53 14.98
C LEU A 38 -1.58 2.73 14.28
N TYR A 39 -1.75 1.41 14.17
CA TYR A 39 -0.81 0.54 13.48
C TYR A 39 -0.66 0.92 12.01
N LEU A 40 -1.76 1.15 11.31
CA LEU A 40 -1.76 1.56 9.90
C LEU A 40 -1.12 2.94 9.68
N ILE A 41 -1.36 3.89 10.58
CA ILE A 41 -0.73 5.22 10.55
C ILE A 41 0.78 5.10 10.82
N THR A 42 1.17 4.31 11.82
CA THR A 42 2.59 4.08 12.15
C THR A 42 3.31 3.42 11.00
N LEU A 43 2.67 2.46 10.34
CA LEU A 43 3.21 1.79 9.17
C LEU A 43 3.38 2.76 8.00
N LEU A 44 2.38 3.61 7.74
CA LEU A 44 2.47 4.62 6.70
C LEU A 44 3.61 5.61 7.00
N ALA A 45 3.72 6.08 8.25
CA ALA A 45 4.79 6.98 8.67
C ALA A 45 6.18 6.34 8.49
N LEU A 46 6.33 5.07 8.85
CA LEU A 46 7.57 4.33 8.66
C LEU A 46 7.91 4.18 7.17
N ALA A 47 6.93 3.82 6.34
CA ALA A 47 7.12 3.69 4.90
C ALA A 47 7.53 5.03 4.27
N LEU A 48 6.89 6.13 4.67
CA LEU A 48 7.27 7.48 4.24
C LEU A 48 8.69 7.87 4.70
N GLY A 49 9.05 7.56 5.95
CA GLY A 49 10.39 7.78 6.47
C GLY A 49 11.47 7.04 5.68
N LEU A 50 11.21 5.79 5.29
CA LEU A 50 12.12 5.03 4.44
C LEU A 50 12.19 5.58 3.02
N THR A 51 11.07 6.04 2.45
CA THR A 51 11.10 6.73 1.14
C THR A 51 11.83 8.06 1.17
N ALA A 52 12.01 8.67 2.36
CA ALA A 52 12.76 9.92 2.51
C ALA A 52 14.28 9.70 2.57
N LEU A 53 14.78 8.47 2.80
CA LEU A 53 16.22 8.19 2.87
C LEU A 53 17.03 8.66 1.65
N PRO A 54 16.55 8.51 0.39
CA PRO A 54 17.26 9.04 -0.77
C PRO A 54 17.45 10.55 -0.76
N LEU A 55 16.63 11.32 -0.04
CA LEU A 55 16.83 12.78 0.11
C LEU A 55 18.15 13.08 0.83
N LEU A 56 18.55 12.24 1.78
CA LEU A 56 19.83 12.36 2.48
C LEU A 56 21.02 12.06 1.54
N ALA A 57 20.77 11.32 0.46
CA ALA A 57 21.76 11.02 -0.59
C ALA A 57 21.71 12.01 -1.76
N GLY A 58 20.96 13.11 -1.65
CA GLY A 58 20.88 14.17 -2.67
C GLY A 58 19.78 13.99 -3.71
N ALA A 59 18.80 13.11 -3.49
CA ALA A 59 17.63 13.03 -4.36
C ALA A 59 16.80 14.33 -4.32
N THR A 60 16.12 14.64 -5.42
CA THR A 60 15.25 15.82 -5.50
C THR A 60 13.94 15.61 -4.73
N SER A 61 13.34 16.70 -4.27
CA SER A 61 12.03 16.68 -3.60
C SER A 61 10.93 16.10 -4.50
N GLU A 62 11.02 16.30 -5.81
CA GLU A 62 10.07 15.74 -6.78
C GLU A 62 10.08 14.22 -6.82
N VAL A 63 11.28 13.61 -6.75
CA VAL A 63 11.43 12.15 -6.69
C VAL A 63 10.81 11.61 -5.41
N PHE A 64 11.02 12.30 -4.28
CA PHE A 64 10.39 11.93 -3.02
C PHE A 64 8.87 12.02 -3.07
N VAL A 65 8.30 13.10 -3.60
CA VAL A 65 6.83 13.27 -3.69
C VAL A 65 6.20 12.17 -4.53
N SER A 66 6.80 11.83 -5.68
CA SER A 66 6.33 10.73 -6.53
C SER A 66 6.42 9.38 -5.82
N ALA A 67 7.53 9.12 -5.12
CA ALA A 67 7.73 7.87 -4.36
C ALA A 67 6.75 7.75 -3.19
N ALA A 68 6.55 8.82 -2.43
CA ALA A 68 5.62 8.89 -1.31
C ALA A 68 4.18 8.63 -1.78
N ARG A 69 3.75 9.27 -2.87
CA ARG A 69 2.45 9.03 -3.50
C ARG A 69 2.28 7.56 -3.88
N ASN A 70 3.28 6.97 -4.52
CA ASN A 70 3.22 5.58 -4.96
C ASN A 70 3.10 4.63 -3.76
N VAL A 71 3.86 4.86 -2.68
CA VAL A 71 3.75 4.10 -1.43
C VAL A 71 2.35 4.22 -0.83
N ILE A 72 1.78 5.43 -0.75
CA ILE A 72 0.42 5.64 -0.22
C ILE A 72 -0.60 4.80 -1.00
N GLY A 73 -0.58 4.88 -2.34
CA GLY A 73 -1.55 4.17 -3.18
C GLY A 73 -1.38 2.65 -3.16
N TYR A 74 -0.14 2.13 -3.25
CA TYR A 74 0.11 0.69 -3.19
C TYR A 74 -0.18 0.09 -1.82
N LEU A 75 0.06 0.84 -0.74
CA LEU A 75 -0.32 0.41 0.62
C LEU A 75 -1.85 0.29 0.73
N GLY A 76 -2.59 1.27 0.20
CA GLY A 76 -4.05 1.21 0.12
C GLY A 76 -4.57 -0.02 -0.65
N LEU A 77 -3.97 -0.31 -1.81
CA LEU A 77 -4.28 -1.52 -2.58
C LEU A 77 -3.96 -2.80 -1.80
N GLY A 78 -2.86 -2.84 -1.06
CA GLY A 78 -2.49 -3.98 -0.22
C GLY A 78 -3.51 -4.24 0.88
N MET A 79 -3.99 -3.17 1.53
CA MET A 79 -5.04 -3.24 2.55
C MET A 79 -6.38 -3.71 1.97
N LEU A 80 -6.74 -3.23 0.77
CA LEU A 80 -7.91 -3.71 0.04
C LEU A 80 -7.77 -5.19 -0.36
N SER A 81 -6.58 -5.60 -0.81
CA SER A 81 -6.28 -6.99 -1.20
C SER A 81 -6.38 -7.94 -0.02
N ALA A 82 -5.75 -7.56 1.10
CA ALA A 82 -5.86 -8.30 2.35
C ALA A 82 -7.33 -8.43 2.79
N ARG A 83 -8.10 -7.34 2.61
CA ARG A 83 -9.52 -7.35 2.95
C ARG A 83 -10.37 -8.17 2.01
N LEU A 84 -10.03 -8.31 0.73
CA LEU A 84 -10.82 -9.05 -0.28
C LEU A 84 -10.45 -10.52 -0.33
N PHE A 85 -9.16 -10.83 -0.33
CA PHE A 85 -8.60 -12.17 -0.55
C PHE A 85 -8.03 -12.82 0.71
N GLY A 86 -7.87 -12.06 1.79
CA GLY A 86 -7.17 -12.51 3.00
C GLY A 86 -5.72 -12.05 3.03
N SER A 87 -5.13 -12.14 4.21
CA SER A 87 -3.76 -11.74 4.55
C SER A 87 -2.70 -12.28 3.57
N GLY A 88 -2.75 -13.59 3.28
CA GLY A 88 -1.78 -14.27 2.42
C GLY A 88 -1.75 -13.76 0.96
N LEU A 89 -2.81 -13.09 0.51
CA LEU A 89 -2.92 -12.51 -0.84
C LEU A 89 -2.95 -10.97 -0.83
N ALA A 90 -2.45 -10.33 0.23
CA ALA A 90 -2.36 -8.86 0.30
C ALA A 90 -1.53 -8.24 -0.85
N TRP A 91 -0.64 -9.01 -1.46
CA TRP A 91 0.21 -8.58 -2.57
C TRP A 91 -0.49 -8.63 -3.94
N LEU A 92 -1.67 -9.27 -4.05
CA LEU A 92 -2.32 -9.54 -5.33
C LEU A 92 -2.73 -8.26 -6.06
N LEU A 93 -3.49 -7.36 -5.44
CA LEU A 93 -3.85 -6.08 -6.08
C LEU A 93 -2.64 -5.17 -6.35
N PRO A 94 -1.70 -4.98 -5.40
CA PRO A 94 -0.50 -4.19 -5.67
C PRO A 94 0.29 -4.69 -6.89
N LEU A 95 0.56 -6.00 -6.98
CA LEU A 95 1.28 -6.58 -8.12
C LEU A 95 0.43 -6.59 -9.39
N GLY A 96 -0.86 -6.88 -9.28
CA GLY A 96 -1.81 -6.84 -10.38
C GLY A 96 -2.00 -5.43 -10.97
N MET A 97 -1.76 -4.38 -10.18
CA MET A 97 -1.71 -3.00 -10.68
C MET A 97 -0.34 -2.65 -11.23
N PHE A 98 0.74 -3.02 -10.53
CA PHE A 98 2.10 -2.67 -10.89
C PHE A 98 2.54 -3.28 -12.23
N GLY A 99 2.26 -4.56 -12.47
CA GLY A 99 2.64 -5.26 -13.69
C GLY A 99 2.08 -4.60 -14.97
N PRO A 100 0.76 -4.44 -15.09
CA PRO A 100 0.16 -3.74 -16.21
C PRO A 100 0.64 -2.29 -16.32
N THR A 101 0.81 -1.59 -15.20
CA THR A 101 1.29 -0.21 -15.22
C THR A 101 2.67 -0.10 -15.87
N LEU A 102 3.59 -1.02 -15.57
CA LEU A 102 4.91 -1.04 -16.21
C LEU A 102 4.87 -1.42 -17.69
N LEU A 103 3.98 -2.34 -18.08
CA LEU A 103 3.98 -2.90 -19.43
C LEU A 103 3.12 -2.09 -20.42
N LEU A 104 2.03 -1.50 -19.95
CA LEU A 104 0.98 -0.88 -20.75
C LEU A 104 0.61 0.53 -20.27
N GLY A 105 1.23 1.02 -19.20
CA GLY A 105 0.88 2.30 -18.59
C GLY A 105 1.41 3.52 -19.32
N VAL A 106 2.12 3.36 -20.44
CA VAL A 106 2.60 4.45 -21.28
C VAL A 106 2.09 4.22 -22.71
N GLY A 107 1.35 5.19 -23.24
CA GLY A 107 0.82 5.15 -24.60
C GLY A 107 1.91 5.31 -25.67
N SER A 108 1.52 5.19 -26.95
CA SER A 108 2.42 5.38 -28.10
C SER A 108 3.14 6.72 -28.11
N ASP A 109 2.52 7.74 -27.51
CA ASP A 109 2.99 9.12 -27.49
C ASP A 109 3.93 9.39 -26.31
N ASN A 110 4.38 8.33 -25.63
CA ASN A 110 5.23 8.37 -24.44
C ASN A 110 4.57 9.09 -23.24
N THR A 111 3.24 9.25 -23.28
CA THR A 111 2.43 9.83 -22.21
C THR A 111 1.88 8.73 -21.30
N PRO A 112 2.00 8.85 -19.97
CA PRO A 112 1.38 7.90 -19.06
C PRO A 112 -0.14 7.87 -19.21
N GLU A 113 -0.70 6.68 -19.31
CA GLU A 113 -2.14 6.47 -19.33
C GLU A 113 -2.80 7.02 -18.04
N PRO A 114 -4.06 7.47 -18.09
CA PRO A 114 -4.72 8.08 -16.94
C PRO A 114 -4.92 7.10 -15.77
N TRP A 115 -5.04 5.81 -16.05
CA TRP A 115 -5.14 4.76 -15.03
C TRP A 115 -3.78 4.40 -14.41
N ALA A 116 -2.67 4.69 -15.11
CA ALA A 116 -1.30 4.42 -14.69
C ALA A 116 -0.78 5.50 -13.73
N TRP A 117 -1.59 5.83 -12.71
CA TRP A 117 -1.38 6.94 -11.78
C TRP A 117 0.03 6.94 -11.14
N SER A 118 0.67 5.78 -10.97
CA SER A 118 2.00 5.69 -10.38
C SER A 118 3.15 6.19 -11.26
N LEU A 119 2.94 6.26 -12.59
CA LEU A 119 3.92 6.76 -13.56
C LEU A 119 3.83 8.28 -13.79
N HIS A 120 2.76 8.92 -13.30
CA HIS A 120 2.58 10.35 -13.51
C HIS A 120 3.60 11.18 -12.72
N PRO A 121 4.01 12.37 -13.22
CA PRO A 121 4.89 13.29 -12.51
C PRO A 121 4.37 13.72 -11.12
N SER A 122 5.25 14.25 -10.27
CA SER A 122 4.93 14.72 -8.92
C SER A 122 3.89 15.87 -8.92
N THR A 123 3.85 16.68 -9.97
CA THR A 123 2.92 17.80 -10.14
C THR A 123 1.51 17.36 -10.55
N HIS A 124 1.29 16.09 -10.87
CA HIS A 124 0.02 15.58 -11.35
C HIS A 124 -0.97 15.36 -10.21
N THR A 125 -1.80 16.39 -9.93
CA THR A 125 -2.78 16.40 -8.85
C THR A 125 -3.73 15.20 -8.83
N PRO A 126 -4.33 14.73 -9.95
CA PRO A 126 -5.29 13.63 -9.86
C PRO A 126 -4.63 12.30 -9.50
N ALA A 127 -3.34 12.09 -9.84
CA ALA A 127 -2.61 10.91 -9.37
C ALA A 127 -2.44 10.91 -7.84
N MET A 128 -2.21 12.08 -7.24
CA MET A 128 -2.13 12.23 -5.79
C MET A 128 -3.48 11.93 -5.13
N ILE A 129 -4.57 12.44 -5.71
CA ILE A 129 -5.94 12.17 -5.23
C ILE A 129 -6.23 10.68 -5.26
N THR A 130 -5.92 9.99 -6.37
CA THR A 130 -6.12 8.53 -6.49
C THR A 130 -5.38 7.76 -5.41
N ALA A 131 -4.10 8.10 -5.15
CA ALA A 131 -3.32 7.43 -4.10
C ALA A 131 -3.95 7.61 -2.71
N VAL A 132 -4.35 8.83 -2.36
CA VAL A 132 -5.00 9.12 -1.07
C VAL A 132 -6.35 8.41 -0.96
N LEU A 133 -7.14 8.37 -2.02
CA LEU A 133 -8.42 7.65 -2.04
C LEU A 133 -8.23 6.14 -1.86
N LEU A 134 -7.25 5.54 -2.52
CA LEU A 134 -6.92 4.12 -2.35
C LEU A 134 -6.52 3.81 -0.91
N TRP A 135 -5.68 4.67 -0.31
CA TRP A 135 -5.30 4.51 1.09
C TRP A 135 -6.49 4.67 2.04
N ALA A 136 -7.32 5.70 1.85
CA ALA A 136 -8.51 5.93 2.67
C ALA A 136 -9.52 4.79 2.55
N ALA A 137 -9.75 4.28 1.34
CA ALA A 137 -10.61 3.12 1.09
C ALA A 137 -10.06 1.87 1.80
N GLY A 138 -8.75 1.61 1.66
CA GLY A 138 -8.07 0.52 2.38
C GLY A 138 -8.19 0.67 3.90
N ALA A 139 -8.00 1.88 4.44
CA ALA A 139 -8.08 2.17 5.87
C ALA A 139 -9.50 2.10 6.43
N CYS A 140 -10.52 2.43 5.63
CA CYS A 140 -11.92 2.26 5.99
C CYS A 140 -12.33 0.77 5.96
N ALA A 141 -11.92 0.04 4.91
CA ALA A 141 -12.20 -1.39 4.75
C ALA A 141 -11.47 -2.24 5.81
N SER A 142 -10.23 -1.86 6.08
CA SER A 142 -9.65 -1.58 7.39
C SER A 142 -10.59 -1.60 8.60
N ALA A 143 -10.78 -0.43 9.19
CA ALA A 143 -11.50 -0.20 10.44
C ALA A 143 -12.88 -0.88 10.58
N THR A 144 -13.59 -1.15 9.47
CA THR A 144 -14.95 -1.74 9.48
C THR A 144 -14.97 -3.28 9.46
N ALA A 145 -13.85 -3.95 9.22
CA ALA A 145 -13.83 -5.41 9.16
C ALA A 145 -13.74 -6.06 10.55
N GLY A 146 -14.71 -6.93 10.87
CA GLY A 146 -14.57 -8.00 11.87
C GLY A 146 -13.84 -9.23 11.28
N PRO A 147 -13.51 -10.25 12.10
CA PRO A 147 -12.74 -11.43 11.67
C PRO A 147 -13.38 -12.09 10.44
N ARG A 148 -12.61 -12.34 9.38
CA ARG A 148 -13.12 -13.00 8.16
C ARG A 148 -13.49 -14.45 8.49
N GLN A 149 -14.69 -14.88 8.07
CA GLN A 149 -15.24 -16.22 8.34
C GLN A 149 -14.36 -17.38 7.84
N SER A 150 -13.41 -17.15 6.92
CA SER A 150 -12.51 -18.18 6.41
C SER A 150 -11.55 -18.75 7.46
N GLU A 151 -11.08 -17.94 8.42
CA GLU A 151 -10.26 -18.46 9.55
C GLU A 151 -11.08 -19.34 10.50
N ARG A 152 -12.41 -19.12 10.59
CA ARG A 152 -13.30 -19.98 11.41
C ARG A 152 -13.56 -21.35 10.78
N ALA A 153 -13.40 -21.48 9.46
CA ALA A 153 -13.65 -22.74 8.77
C ALA A 153 -12.46 -23.71 8.87
N GLU A 154 -11.23 -23.21 9.05
CA GLU A 154 -10.04 -24.05 9.25
C GLU A 154 -9.81 -24.46 10.72
N GLN A 155 -10.55 -23.86 11.67
CA GLN A 155 -10.46 -24.16 13.10
C GLN A 155 -11.57 -25.13 13.61
N ASN A 156 -12.46 -25.63 12.74
CA ASN A 156 -13.49 -26.63 13.07
C ASN A 156 -13.23 -27.94 12.32
#